data_AF-G4ZHP6-F1
#
_entry.id   AF-G4ZHP6-F1
#
_cell.length_a   1.000
_cell.length_b   1.000
_cell.length_c   1.000
_cell.angle_alpha   90.00
_cell.angle_beta   90.00
_cell.angle_gamma   90.00
#
_symmetry.space_group_name_H-M   'P 1'
#
loop_
_entity.id
_entity.type
_entity.pdbx_description
1 polymer ?
#
loop_
_entity_poly.entity_id
_entity_poly.type
_entity_poly.pdbx_seq_one_letter_code
_entity_poly.pdbx_strand_id
1 'polypeptide(L)'
;MLPAPPPEPAVVLLEPPPADAAADSNVDAQLAALKTQRWTQGKDLTAHIKDVALRAGKRAVVQVSGGSYKKFVCSSEAPCPWLVNAVCSRPKKAVAAADNGGAERFWYVTSGSLAHSPQCNSVAKPTTRQLKESALLRDAVYADARVSSAELVAQL
;
A
#
# COMPACT_ATOMS: atom_id res chain seq x y z
N MET A 1 46.39 41.20 -35.81
CA MET A 1 46.08 40.68 -34.46
C MET A 1 44.61 40.96 -34.20
N LEU A 2 43.77 39.93 -34.23
CA LEU A 2 42.33 40.03 -33.94
C LEU A 2 42.09 39.61 -32.48
N PRO A 3 41.22 40.31 -31.72
CA PRO A 3 40.93 39.94 -30.34
C PRO A 3 40.06 38.67 -30.30
N ALA A 4 40.35 37.81 -29.31
CA ALA A 4 39.62 36.57 -29.08
C ALA A 4 38.17 36.84 -28.62
N PRO A 5 37.19 36.00 -29.01
CA PRO A 5 35.81 36.13 -28.56
C PRO A 5 35.68 35.80 -27.05
N PRO A 6 34.69 36.40 -26.36
CA PRO A 6 34.47 36.17 -24.93
C PRO A 6 33.95 34.75 -24.66
N PRO A 7 34.22 34.17 -23.48
CA PRO A 7 33.72 32.85 -23.10
C PRO A 7 32.21 32.90 -22.82
N GLU A 8 31.48 31.94 -23.38
CA GLU A 8 30.04 31.75 -23.14
C GLU A 8 29.76 31.28 -21.69
N PRO A 9 28.63 31.69 -21.09
CA PRO A 9 28.27 31.24 -19.75
C PRO A 9 27.88 29.76 -19.76
N ALA A 10 28.54 28.97 -18.92
CA ALA A 10 28.19 27.58 -18.67
C ALA A 10 26.76 27.49 -18.11
N VAL A 11 25.85 26.92 -18.91
CA VAL A 11 24.51 26.55 -18.46
C VAL A 11 24.69 25.38 -17.49
N VAL A 12 24.58 25.65 -16.19
CA VAL A 12 24.53 24.61 -15.16
C VAL A 12 23.22 23.85 -15.35
N LEU A 13 23.30 22.72 -16.04
CA LEU A 13 22.22 21.75 -16.15
C LEU A 13 22.01 21.16 -14.75
N LEU A 14 21.03 21.68 -14.00
CA LEU A 14 20.57 21.00 -12.78
C LEU A 14 19.98 19.65 -13.19
N GLU A 15 20.69 18.58 -12.89
CA GLU A 15 20.18 17.22 -12.98
C GLU A 15 18.95 17.09 -12.06
N PRO A 16 17.80 16.62 -12.57
CA PRO A 16 16.67 16.31 -11.71
C PRO A 16 17.07 15.17 -10.76
N PRO A 17 16.61 15.19 -9.49
CA PRO A 17 16.91 14.13 -8.54
C PRO A 17 16.40 12.78 -9.07
N PRO A 18 17.09 11.67 -8.76
CA PRO A 18 16.68 10.34 -9.23
C PRO A 18 15.29 10.01 -8.71
N ALA A 19 14.38 9.67 -9.63
CA ALA A 19 12.97 9.36 -9.37
C ALA A 19 12.77 8.26 -8.30
N ASP A 20 13.78 7.44 -8.06
CA ASP A 20 13.78 6.35 -7.08
C ASP A 20 13.64 6.86 -5.63
N ALA A 21 14.27 7.98 -5.27
CA ALA A 21 14.22 8.48 -3.89
C ALA A 21 12.83 9.02 -3.50
N ALA A 22 12.08 9.56 -4.46
CA ALA A 22 10.73 10.05 -4.25
C ALA A 22 9.70 8.91 -4.11
N ALA A 23 9.90 7.81 -4.85
CA ALA A 23 9.07 6.63 -4.75
C ALA A 23 9.23 5.95 -3.38
N ASP A 24 10.46 5.77 -2.91
CA ASP A 24 10.74 5.16 -1.60
C ASP A 24 10.17 5.99 -0.43
N SER A 25 10.34 7.31 -0.49
CA SER A 25 9.81 8.23 0.52
C SER A 25 8.27 8.17 0.63
N ASN A 26 7.58 7.98 -0.49
CA ASN A 26 6.13 7.83 -0.53
C ASN A 26 5.68 6.50 0.11
N VAL A 27 6.39 5.41 -0.19
CA VAL A 27 6.11 4.07 0.33
C VAL A 27 6.27 4.02 1.85
N ASP A 28 7.31 4.65 2.39
CA ASP A 28 7.53 4.75 3.84
C ASP A 28 6.48 5.62 4.54
N ALA A 29 6.10 6.75 3.93
CA ALA A 29 5.02 7.61 4.45
C ALA A 29 3.67 6.87 4.49
N GLN A 30 3.37 6.07 3.46
CA GLN A 30 2.19 5.22 3.43
C GLN A 30 2.21 4.17 4.54
N LEU A 31 3.36 3.53 4.79
CA LEU A 31 3.50 2.57 5.88
C LEU A 31 3.34 3.25 7.25
N ALA A 32 3.89 4.45 7.43
CA ALA A 32 3.70 5.23 8.64
C ALA A 32 2.22 5.57 8.87
N ALA A 33 1.50 5.99 7.83
CA ALA A 33 0.06 6.21 7.89
C ALA A 33 -0.73 4.95 8.22
N LEU A 34 -0.35 3.78 7.68
CA LEU A 34 -1.00 2.51 8.03
C LEU A 34 -0.82 2.14 9.51
N LYS A 35 0.33 2.48 10.12
CA LYS A 35 0.61 2.22 11.54
C LYS A 35 -0.22 3.07 12.49
N THR A 36 -0.69 4.24 12.06
CA THR A 36 -1.55 5.11 12.89
C THR A 36 -3.01 4.66 12.87
N GLN A 37 -3.45 4.02 11.79
CA GLN A 37 -4.82 3.53 11.64
C GLN A 37 -5.17 2.38 12.58
N ARG A 38 -6.46 2.29 12.90
CA ARG A 38 -7.06 1.28 13.79
C ARG A 38 -8.34 0.75 13.17
N TRP A 39 -8.55 -0.55 13.28
CA TRP A 39 -9.72 -1.23 12.74
C TRP A 39 -10.39 -2.04 13.84
N THR A 40 -11.70 -1.93 14.01
CA THR A 40 -12.43 -2.74 15.01
C THR A 40 -12.48 -4.21 14.59
N GLN A 41 -12.58 -4.48 13.28
CA GLN A 41 -12.70 -5.84 12.74
C GLN A 41 -11.49 -6.22 11.88
N GLY A 42 -10.99 -7.45 12.07
CA GLY A 42 -9.84 -7.96 11.32
C GLY A 42 -10.09 -8.12 9.81
N LYS A 43 -11.37 -8.23 9.39
CA LYS A 43 -11.75 -8.22 7.98
C LYS A 43 -11.57 -6.85 7.33
N ASP A 44 -11.78 -5.76 8.07
CA ASP A 44 -11.66 -4.40 7.56
C ASP A 44 -10.19 -4.00 7.43
N LEU A 45 -9.36 -4.44 8.37
CA LEU A 45 -7.90 -4.41 8.22
C LEU A 45 -7.45 -5.19 6.96
N THR A 46 -7.94 -6.43 6.81
CA THR A 46 -7.58 -7.29 5.67
C THR A 46 -8.02 -6.67 4.35
N ALA A 47 -9.19 -6.05 4.35
CA ALA A 47 -9.73 -5.28 3.25
C ALA A 47 -8.79 -4.15 2.85
N HIS A 48 -8.45 -3.29 3.81
CA HIS A 48 -7.63 -2.12 3.58
C HIS A 48 -6.22 -2.46 3.08
N ILE A 49 -5.57 -3.47 3.66
CA ILE A 49 -4.23 -3.90 3.23
C ILE A 49 -4.25 -4.43 1.79
N LYS A 50 -5.31 -5.13 1.39
CA LYS A 50 -5.47 -5.55 -0.02
C LYS A 50 -5.66 -4.37 -0.96
N ASP A 51 -6.29 -3.30 -0.51
CA ASP A 51 -6.47 -2.07 -1.30
C ASP A 51 -5.15 -1.33 -1.49
N VAL A 52 -4.31 -1.29 -0.46
CA VAL A 52 -2.94 -0.74 -0.54
C VAL A 52 -2.14 -1.47 -1.61
N ALA A 53 -2.13 -2.81 -1.59
CA ALA A 53 -1.40 -3.58 -2.61
C ALA A 53 -2.00 -3.41 -4.01
N LEU A 54 -3.33 -3.32 -4.12
CA LEU A 54 -4.01 -3.13 -5.39
C LEU A 54 -3.65 -1.79 -6.04
N ARG A 55 -3.55 -0.71 -5.27
CA ARG A 55 -3.10 0.61 -5.77
C ARG A 55 -1.66 0.60 -6.28
N ALA A 56 -0.83 -0.34 -5.84
CA ALA A 56 0.50 -0.57 -6.41
C ALA A 56 0.47 -1.48 -7.66
N GLY A 57 -0.72 -1.85 -8.16
CA GLY A 57 -0.88 -2.81 -9.26
C GLY A 57 -0.51 -4.25 -8.87
N LYS A 58 -0.40 -4.55 -7.57
CA LYS A 58 0.02 -5.86 -7.05
C LYS A 58 -1.09 -6.51 -6.23
N ARG A 59 -0.85 -7.74 -5.78
CA ARG A 59 -1.82 -8.51 -4.98
C ARG A 59 -1.22 -8.94 -3.65
N ALA A 60 -1.90 -8.55 -2.58
CA ALA A 60 -1.63 -9.08 -1.25
C ALA A 60 -2.44 -10.33 -0.95
N VAL A 61 -1.81 -11.29 -0.28
CA VAL A 61 -2.44 -12.49 0.27
C VAL A 61 -2.16 -12.58 1.77
N VAL A 62 -3.07 -13.21 2.50
CA VAL A 62 -2.90 -13.46 3.93
C VAL A 62 -2.07 -14.74 4.06
N GLN A 63 -0.82 -14.63 4.52
CA GLN A 63 0.04 -15.78 4.76
C GLN A 63 -0.28 -16.45 6.09
N VAL A 64 -0.51 -15.64 7.14
CA VAL A 64 -0.83 -16.12 8.49
C VAL A 64 -2.03 -15.35 9.00
N SER A 65 -3.00 -16.06 9.58
CA SER A 65 -4.14 -15.47 10.28
C SER A 65 -4.44 -16.26 11.55
N GLY A 66 -3.89 -15.79 12.66
CA GLY A 66 -4.26 -16.24 14.01
C GLY A 66 -5.32 -15.33 14.63
N GLY A 67 -5.80 -15.71 15.83
CA GLY A 67 -6.83 -14.95 16.55
C GLY A 67 -6.44 -13.50 16.88
N SER A 68 -5.14 -13.23 17.04
CA SER A 68 -4.63 -11.90 17.39
C SER A 68 -3.47 -11.41 16.51
N TYR A 69 -3.13 -12.12 15.44
CA TYR A 69 -2.01 -11.78 14.56
C TYR A 69 -2.36 -12.11 13.11
N LYS A 70 -2.00 -11.21 12.19
CA LYS A 70 -2.12 -11.40 10.75
C LYS A 70 -0.82 -10.99 10.06
N LYS A 71 -0.40 -11.81 9.10
CA LYS A 71 0.70 -11.51 8.19
C LYS A 71 0.18 -11.50 6.76
N PHE A 72 0.45 -10.41 6.07
CA PHE A 72 0.16 -10.23 4.66
C PHE A 72 1.46 -10.25 3.89
N VAL A 73 1.46 -10.88 2.72
CA VAL A 73 2.61 -10.96 1.82
C VAL A 73 2.16 -10.73 0.39
N CYS A 74 3.11 -10.40 -0.47
CA CYS A 74 2.87 -10.33 -1.91
C CYS A 74 2.57 -11.71 -2.48
N SER A 75 1.71 -11.79 -3.50
CA SER A 75 1.42 -13.03 -4.22
C SER A 75 2.46 -13.40 -5.28
N SER A 76 3.60 -12.70 -5.31
CA SER A 76 4.70 -12.92 -6.25
C SER A 76 5.29 -14.31 -6.05
N GLU A 77 5.59 -15.00 -7.13
CA GLU A 77 6.35 -16.26 -7.09
C GLU A 77 7.84 -15.99 -6.86
N ALA A 78 8.35 -14.89 -7.43
CA ALA A 78 9.68 -14.41 -7.13
C ALA A 78 9.74 -13.81 -5.70
N PRO A 79 10.87 -13.93 -4.98
CA PRO A 79 11.04 -13.34 -3.66
C PRO A 79 10.71 -11.85 -3.66
N CYS A 80 9.82 -11.45 -2.75
CA CYS A 80 9.33 -10.08 -2.64
C CYS A 80 9.36 -9.62 -1.18
N PRO A 81 10.00 -8.47 -0.86
CA PRO A 81 10.09 -7.98 0.51
C PRO A 81 8.78 -7.39 1.03
N TRP A 82 7.81 -7.15 0.14
CA TRP A 82 6.51 -6.60 0.51
C TRP A 82 5.79 -7.50 1.51
N LEU A 83 5.52 -6.96 2.69
CA LEU A 83 4.78 -7.63 3.74
C LEU A 83 4.19 -6.63 4.73
N VAL A 84 3.10 -7.02 5.38
CA VAL A 84 2.51 -6.26 6.48
C VAL A 84 2.19 -7.19 7.64
N ASN A 85 2.61 -6.82 8.84
CA ASN A 85 2.29 -7.48 10.09
C ASN A 85 1.28 -6.65 10.85
N ALA A 86 0.25 -7.29 11.36
CA ALA A 86 -0.78 -6.64 12.16
C ALA A 86 -1.18 -7.52 13.34
N VAL A 87 -1.61 -6.87 14.43
CA VAL A 87 -2.06 -7.56 15.64
C VAL A 87 -3.38 -6.99 16.13
N CYS A 88 -4.13 -7.79 16.86
CA CYS A 88 -5.28 -7.34 17.64
C CYS A 88 -4.81 -6.89 19.03
N SER A 89 -5.25 -5.72 19.48
CA SER A 89 -4.98 -5.23 20.82
C SER A 89 -5.54 -6.21 21.85
N ARG A 90 -4.78 -6.37 22.93
CA ARG A 90 -5.25 -7.11 24.09
C ARG A 90 -6.21 -6.22 24.87
N PRO A 91 -7.27 -6.78 25.49
CA PRO A 91 -8.08 -6.02 26.41
C PRO A 91 -7.17 -5.49 27.51
N LYS A 92 -7.15 -4.17 27.73
CA LYS A 92 -6.44 -3.59 28.86
C LYS A 92 -7.09 -4.17 30.11
N LYS A 93 -6.34 -4.89 30.94
CA LYS A 93 -6.83 -5.40 32.23
C LYS A 93 -7.37 -4.19 32.98
N ALA A 94 -8.69 -4.09 33.10
CA ALA A 94 -9.32 -2.98 33.78
C ALA A 94 -8.74 -2.94 35.19
N VAL A 95 -8.03 -1.86 35.50
CA VAL A 95 -7.91 -1.45 36.89
C VAL A 95 -9.35 -1.16 37.28
N ALA A 96 -9.89 -1.95 38.20
CA ALA A 96 -11.30 -1.95 38.56
C ALA A 96 -11.77 -0.52 38.89
N ALA A 97 -12.45 0.13 37.93
CA ALA A 97 -13.12 1.40 38.14
C ALA A 97 -14.23 1.53 37.09
N ALA A 98 -15.41 1.02 37.47
CA ALA A 98 -16.65 1.80 37.47
C ALA A 98 -17.08 2.51 36.18
N ASP A 99 -16.89 1.92 35.00
CA ASP A 99 -17.74 2.25 33.85
C ASP A 99 -17.92 1.04 32.95
N ASN A 100 -19.16 0.78 32.52
CA ASN A 100 -19.56 -0.35 31.68
C ASN A 100 -19.05 -0.25 30.23
N GLY A 101 -17.85 0.28 30.02
CA GLY A 101 -17.20 0.42 28.72
C GLY A 101 -15.88 -0.35 28.71
N GLY A 102 -15.94 -1.66 28.55
CA GLY A 102 -14.74 -2.48 28.35
C GLY A 102 -13.90 -1.93 27.18
N ALA A 103 -12.59 -1.77 27.37
CA ALA A 103 -11.71 -1.23 26.33
C ALA A 103 -11.86 -2.05 25.03
N GLU A 104 -12.36 -1.41 23.97
CA GLU A 104 -12.68 -2.08 22.71
C GLU A 104 -11.40 -2.60 22.05
N ARG A 105 -11.44 -3.86 21.59
CA ARG A 105 -10.34 -4.47 20.86
C ARG A 105 -10.26 -3.87 19.46
N PHE A 106 -9.05 -3.57 19.01
CA PHE A 106 -8.81 -3.06 17.67
C PHE A 106 -7.58 -3.72 17.07
N TRP A 107 -7.59 -3.87 15.76
CA TRP A 107 -6.47 -4.28 14.94
C TRP A 107 -5.63 -3.07 14.55
N TYR A 108 -4.32 -3.27 14.45
CA TYR A 108 -3.38 -2.25 13.98
C TYR A 108 -2.16 -2.87 13.33
N VAL A 109 -1.53 -2.13 12.42
CA VAL A 109 -0.28 -2.54 11.78
C VAL A 109 0.88 -2.32 12.75
N THR A 110 1.73 -3.33 12.93
CA THR A 110 2.92 -3.26 13.80
C THR A 110 4.16 -2.93 12.99
N SER A 111 4.35 -3.62 11.88
CA SER A 111 5.54 -3.50 11.03
C SER A 111 5.24 -3.97 9.61
N GLY A 112 6.14 -3.67 8.68
CA GLY A 112 6.02 -4.11 7.31
C GLY A 112 7.03 -3.43 6.40
N SER A 113 6.96 -3.78 5.13
CA SER A 113 7.53 -3.05 4.01
C SER A 113 6.49 -3.04 2.90
N LEU A 114 6.25 -1.86 2.32
CA LEU A 114 5.38 -1.71 1.16
C LEU A 114 6.16 -1.66 -0.16
N ALA A 115 7.49 -1.83 -0.10
CA ALA A 115 8.33 -1.89 -1.29
C ALA A 115 8.24 -3.27 -1.95
N HIS A 116 8.11 -3.30 -3.27
CA HIS A 116 8.19 -4.52 -4.05
C HIS A 116 9.62 -4.72 -4.59
N SER A 117 9.98 -5.97 -4.84
CA SER A 117 11.23 -6.26 -5.56
C SER A 117 11.08 -5.79 -7.01
N PRO A 118 12.17 -5.31 -7.65
CA PRO A 118 12.16 -5.02 -9.10
C PRO A 118 11.72 -6.21 -9.95
N GLN A 119 11.93 -7.44 -9.46
CA GLN A 119 11.55 -8.69 -10.13
C GLN A 119 10.16 -9.19 -9.70
N CYS A 120 9.34 -8.36 -9.05
CA CYS A 120 8.04 -8.77 -8.52
C CYS A 120 7.02 -9.04 -9.64
N ASN A 121 6.69 -10.32 -9.83
CA ASN A 121 5.75 -10.80 -10.84
C ASN A 121 4.30 -10.93 -10.33
N SER A 122 3.98 -10.35 -9.17
CA SER A 122 2.60 -10.34 -8.67
C SER A 122 1.70 -9.55 -9.61
N VAL A 123 0.57 -10.16 -9.97
CA VAL A 123 -0.48 -9.56 -10.79
C VAL A 123 -1.64 -9.18 -9.90
N ALA A 124 -2.06 -7.91 -9.98
CA ALA A 124 -3.25 -7.44 -9.29
C ALA A 124 -4.50 -8.22 -9.72
N LYS A 125 -5.35 -8.54 -8.73
CA LYS A 125 -6.62 -9.23 -8.94
C LYS A 125 -7.68 -8.54 -8.08
N PRO A 126 -8.33 -7.49 -8.60
CA PRO A 126 -9.36 -6.76 -7.88
C PRO A 126 -10.44 -7.72 -7.37
N THR A 127 -10.80 -7.59 -6.10
CA THR A 127 -11.95 -8.29 -5.53
C THR A 127 -13.24 -7.61 -5.93
N THR A 128 -14.37 -8.32 -5.84
CA THR A 128 -15.71 -7.73 -6.07
C THR A 128 -15.95 -6.50 -5.19
N ARG A 129 -15.42 -6.49 -3.96
CA ARG A 129 -15.51 -5.31 -3.08
C ARG A 129 -14.77 -4.11 -3.69
N GLN A 130 -13.53 -4.30 -4.09
CA GLN A 130 -12.69 -3.26 -4.70
C GLN A 130 -13.29 -2.70 -5.99
N LEU A 131 -13.88 -3.57 -6.82
CA LEU A 131 -14.61 -3.15 -8.02
C LEU A 131 -15.84 -2.31 -7.68
N LYS A 132 -16.56 -2.60 -6.59
CA LYS A 132 -17.74 -1.83 -6.18
C LYS A 132 -17.38 -0.48 -5.55
N GLU A 133 -16.28 -0.42 -4.82
CA GLU A 133 -15.85 0.76 -4.05
C GLU A 133 -15.06 1.76 -4.90
N SER A 134 -14.35 1.32 -5.93
CA SER A 134 -13.62 2.22 -6.82
C SER A 134 -14.53 2.81 -7.90
N ALA A 135 -14.71 4.13 -7.86
CA ALA A 135 -15.43 4.86 -8.90
C ALA A 135 -14.76 4.66 -10.27
N LEU A 136 -13.43 4.75 -10.35
CA LEU A 136 -12.68 4.55 -11.59
C LEU A 136 -12.94 3.16 -12.20
N LEU A 137 -12.86 2.11 -11.40
CA LEU A 137 -13.09 0.75 -11.90
C LEU A 137 -14.54 0.55 -12.35
N ARG A 138 -15.50 1.18 -11.66
CA ARG A 138 -16.91 1.15 -12.08
C ARG A 138 -17.13 1.89 -13.38
N ASP A 139 -16.60 3.10 -13.49
CA ASP A 139 -16.78 3.95 -14.67
C ASP A 139 -16.19 3.29 -15.90
N ALA A 140 -15.03 2.63 -15.76
CA ALA A 140 -14.44 1.82 -16.82
C ALA A 140 -15.33 0.64 -17.25
N VAL A 141 -15.92 -0.09 -16.30
CA VAL A 141 -16.87 -1.18 -16.61
C VAL A 141 -18.17 -0.65 -17.22
N TYR A 142 -18.66 0.52 -16.79
CA TYR A 142 -19.85 1.15 -17.38
C TYR A 142 -19.59 1.66 -18.79
N ALA A 143 -18.37 2.17 -19.07
CA ALA A 143 -17.97 2.60 -20.40
C ALA A 143 -17.81 1.42 -21.37
N ASP A 144 -17.23 0.31 -20.91
CA ASP A 144 -17.19 -0.94 -21.66
C ASP A 144 -17.27 -2.17 -20.74
N ALA A 145 -18.41 -2.86 -20.78
CA ALA A 145 -18.63 -4.06 -19.99
C ALA A 145 -17.73 -5.25 -20.39
N ARG A 146 -17.04 -5.17 -21.54
CA ARG A 146 -16.08 -6.18 -22.02
C ARG A 146 -14.66 -5.94 -21.51
N VAL A 147 -14.41 -4.83 -20.82
CA VAL A 147 -13.09 -4.52 -20.28
C VAL A 147 -12.59 -5.64 -19.38
N SER A 148 -11.36 -6.09 -19.62
CA SER A 148 -10.74 -7.15 -18.84
C SER A 148 -10.30 -6.64 -17.48
N SER A 149 -10.14 -7.57 -16.52
CA SER A 149 -9.61 -7.22 -15.20
C SER A 149 -8.21 -6.61 -15.25
N ALA A 150 -7.41 -6.96 -16.26
CA ALA A 150 -6.05 -6.44 -16.44
C ALA A 150 -6.08 -4.97 -16.90
N GLU A 151 -6.96 -4.63 -17.84
CA GLU A 151 -7.16 -3.26 -18.31
C GLU A 151 -7.73 -2.35 -17.22
N LEU A 152 -8.60 -2.89 -16.37
CA LEU A 152 -9.12 -2.19 -15.19
C LEU A 152 -8.01 -1.84 -14.20
N VAL A 153 -7.10 -2.77 -13.94
CA VAL A 153 -5.95 -2.56 -13.04
C VAL A 153 -4.99 -1.51 -13.62
N ALA A 154 -4.80 -1.46 -14.94
CA ALA A 154 -3.92 -0.50 -15.59
C ALA A 154 -4.37 0.96 -15.43
N GLN A 155 -5.59 1.21 -14.96
CA GLN A 155 -6.15 2.53 -14.72
C GLN A 155 -6.04 3.01 -13.27
N LEU A 156 -5.46 2.20 -12.38
CA LEU A 156 -5.24 2.52 -10.97
C LEU A 156 -3.89 3.21 -10.75
#